data_AF-A0A2M7WPE5-F1
#
_entry.id   AF-A0A2M7WPE5-F1
#
_cell.length_a   1.000
_cell.length_b   1.000
_cell.length_c   1.000
_cell.angle_alpha   90.00
_cell.angle_beta   90.00
_cell.angle_gamma   90.00
#
_symmetry.space_group_name_H-M   'P 1'
#
loop_
_entity.id
_entity.type
_entity.pdbx_description
1 polymer ?
#
loop_
_entity_poly.entity_id
_entity_poly.type
_entity_poly.pdbx_seq_one_letter_code
_entity_poly.pdbx_strand_id
1 'polypeptide(L)'
;TATASLKAADECLDDDMIFDIGPDSAAALAEIIMNAGTIVWNGPVGVFEFDQFGEGTKAISMAIAASPAFSIAGGGDTLAAVDKYGIADQVSYISTGGGAFLEFLEGKALPAVTMLEERAA
;
A
#
# COMPACT_ATOMS: atom_id res chain seq x y z
N THR A 1 19.67 13.06 14.29
CA THR A 1 18.57 12.22 13.79
C THR A 1 17.62 11.93 14.94
N ALA A 2 16.32 12.11 14.76
CA ALA A 2 15.34 11.74 15.78
C ALA A 2 15.31 10.21 15.92
N THR A 3 15.32 9.71 17.15
CA THR A 3 15.24 8.28 17.44
C THR A 3 13.78 7.87 17.44
N ALA A 4 13.43 6.79 16.74
CA ALA A 4 12.08 6.27 16.77
C ALA A 4 11.72 5.75 18.17
N SER A 5 10.50 6.05 18.63
CA SER A 5 9.94 5.50 19.86
C SER A 5 8.58 4.89 19.56
N LEU A 6 8.36 3.64 20.00
CA LEU A 6 7.06 3.00 19.93
C LEU A 6 6.17 3.55 21.06
N LYS A 7 4.96 3.98 20.70
CA LYS A 7 3.94 4.46 21.64
C LYS A 7 2.58 3.90 21.24
N ALA A 8 1.71 3.71 22.22
CA ALA A 8 0.31 3.51 21.91
C ALA A 8 -0.30 4.80 21.33
N ALA A 9 -1.37 4.67 20.54
CA ALA A 9 -1.98 5.83 19.88
C ALA A 9 -2.53 6.87 20.87
N ASP A 10 -2.93 6.43 22.06
CA ASP A 10 -3.41 7.26 23.17
C ASP A 10 -2.30 7.81 24.07
N GLU A 11 -1.04 7.42 23.83
CA GLU A 11 0.15 7.91 24.53
C GLU A 11 0.98 8.90 23.71
N CYS A 12 0.52 9.23 22.48
CA CYS A 12 1.16 10.25 21.66
C CYS A 12 0.99 11.65 22.28
N LEU A 13 2.10 12.36 22.41
CA LEU A 13 2.17 13.74 22.87
C LEU A 13 1.94 14.71 21.70
N ASP A 14 1.59 15.96 22.00
CA ASP A 14 1.28 16.99 20.99
C ASP A 14 2.43 17.25 19.99
N ASP A 15 3.68 17.00 20.38
CA ASP A 15 4.88 17.19 19.57
C ASP A 15 5.40 15.89 18.92
N ASP A 16 4.75 14.75 19.17
CA ASP A 16 5.06 13.51 18.46
C ASP A 16 4.58 13.57 17.01
N MET A 17 5.33 12.91 16.13
CA MET A 17 4.93 12.66 14.74
C MET A 17 4.86 11.16 14.52
N ILE A 18 3.71 10.66 14.07
CA ILE A 18 3.51 9.26 13.72
C ILE A 18 4.07 9.03 12.32
N PHE A 19 5.11 8.21 12.22
CA PHE A 19 5.78 7.90 10.95
C PHE A 19 5.59 6.46 10.48
N ASP A 20 5.07 5.56 11.31
CA ASP A 20 4.73 4.18 10.96
C ASP A 20 3.65 3.64 11.89
N ILE A 21 3.01 2.55 11.50
CA ILE A 21 2.12 1.79 12.38
C ILE A 21 2.91 0.91 13.34
N GLY A 22 2.35 0.70 14.54
CA GLY A 22 2.91 -0.22 15.53
C GLY A 22 2.76 -1.70 15.14
N PRO A 23 3.47 -2.61 15.82
CA PRO A 23 3.47 -4.04 15.51
C PRO A 23 2.08 -4.69 15.65
N ASP A 24 1.27 -4.25 16.62
CA ASP A 24 -0.07 -4.81 16.83
C ASP A 24 -1.03 -4.45 15.69
N SER A 25 -0.96 -3.19 15.21
CA SER A 25 -1.72 -2.74 14.04
C SER A 25 -1.27 -3.46 12.78
N ALA A 26 0.04 -3.62 12.59
CA ALA A 26 0.59 -4.35 11.44
C ALA A 26 0.14 -5.82 11.44
N ALA A 27 0.13 -6.49 12.60
CA ALA A 27 -0.33 -7.86 12.74
C ALA A 27 -1.83 -8.00 12.42
N ALA A 28 -2.67 -7.09 12.95
CA ALA A 28 -4.10 -7.09 12.68
C ALA A 28 -4.41 -6.88 11.18
N LEU A 29 -3.71 -5.95 10.52
CA LEU A 29 -3.85 -5.73 9.09
C LEU A 29 -3.35 -6.91 8.26
N ALA A 30 -2.23 -7.53 8.66
CA ALA A 30 -1.72 -8.73 8.00
C ALA A 30 -2.74 -9.88 8.06
N GLU A 31 -3.41 -10.08 9.20
CA GLU A 31 -4.47 -11.08 9.33
C GLU A 31 -5.66 -10.80 8.39
N ILE A 32 -6.08 -9.54 8.26
CA ILE A 32 -7.14 -9.14 7.31
C ILE A 32 -6.70 -9.46 5.88
N ILE A 33 -5.47 -9.10 5.51
CA ILE A 33 -4.89 -9.33 4.18
C ILE A 33 -4.84 -10.83 3.83
N MET A 34 -4.45 -11.67 4.79
CA MET A 34 -4.38 -13.12 4.60
C MET A 34 -5.75 -13.77 4.38
N ASN A 35 -6.82 -13.15 4.89
CA ASN A 35 -8.19 -13.64 4.75
C ASN A 35 -8.95 -13.00 3.57
N ALA A 36 -8.34 -12.05 2.86
CA ALA A 36 -8.97 -11.40 1.71
C ALA A 36 -9.02 -12.33 0.48
N GLY A 37 -10.05 -12.17 -0.36
CA GLY A 37 -10.09 -12.80 -1.69
C GLY A 37 -9.42 -11.96 -2.78
N THR A 38 -9.41 -10.64 -2.60
CA THR A 38 -8.82 -9.65 -3.52
C THR A 38 -8.23 -8.51 -2.70
N ILE A 39 -7.05 -8.03 -3.09
CA ILE A 39 -6.34 -6.93 -2.44
C ILE A 39 -6.09 -5.83 -3.47
N VAL A 40 -6.43 -4.59 -3.13
CA VAL A 40 -6.00 -3.39 -3.86
C VAL A 40 -5.12 -2.57 -2.93
N TRP A 41 -3.84 -2.43 -3.28
CA TRP A 41 -2.86 -1.72 -2.48
C TRP A 41 -2.43 -0.42 -3.16
N ASN A 42 -2.65 0.69 -2.46
CA ASN A 42 -2.29 2.03 -2.89
C ASN A 42 -1.78 2.86 -1.71
N GLY A 43 -0.46 2.89 -1.55
CA GLY A 43 0.24 3.70 -0.55
C GLY A 43 0.84 2.88 0.60
N PRO A 44 2.02 3.26 1.11
CA PRO A 44 2.61 2.67 2.29
C PRO A 44 1.84 3.09 3.57
N VAL A 45 2.10 2.38 4.68
CA VAL A 45 1.52 2.69 6.01
C VAL A 45 2.50 3.43 6.93
N GLY A 46 3.68 3.76 6.42
CA GLY A 46 4.71 4.52 7.11
C GLY A 46 5.68 5.16 6.12
N VAL A 47 6.58 6.00 6.64
CA VAL A 47 7.65 6.67 5.88
C VAL A 47 8.81 5.69 5.66
N PHE A 48 8.50 4.66 4.86
CA PHE A 48 9.29 3.45 4.68
C PHE A 48 10.67 3.68 4.06
N GLU A 49 10.95 4.88 3.54
CA GLU A 49 12.28 5.31 3.10
C GLU A 49 13.30 5.28 4.25
N PHE A 50 12.85 5.46 5.50
CA PHE A 50 13.67 5.32 6.69
C PHE A 50 13.38 3.98 7.37
N ASP A 51 14.40 3.14 7.55
CA ASP A 51 14.20 1.78 8.07
C ASP A 51 13.54 1.75 9.47
N GLN A 52 13.83 2.76 10.30
CA GLN A 52 13.19 2.93 11.62
C GLN A 52 11.68 3.23 11.58
N PHE A 53 11.12 3.50 10.39
CA PHE A 53 9.70 3.78 10.12
C PHE A 53 9.15 2.94 8.95
N GLY A 54 9.81 1.83 8.62
CA GLY A 54 9.45 0.99 7.48
C GLY A 54 8.88 -0.39 7.83
N GLU A 55 8.93 -0.81 9.10
CA GLU A 55 8.52 -2.18 9.48
C GLU A 55 7.02 -2.43 9.27
N GLY A 56 6.16 -1.42 9.46
CA GLY A 56 4.74 -1.54 9.14
C GLY A 56 4.51 -1.80 7.66
N THR A 57 5.12 -0.99 6.78
CA THR A 57 4.98 -1.16 5.32
C THR A 57 5.57 -2.48 4.84
N LYS A 58 6.69 -2.91 5.43
CA LYS A 58 7.28 -4.22 5.18
C LYS A 58 6.35 -5.36 5.60
N ALA A 59 5.72 -5.27 6.78
CA ALA A 59 4.77 -6.28 7.25
C ALA A 59 3.56 -6.42 6.31
N ILE A 60 3.00 -5.28 5.87
CA ILE A 60 1.92 -5.28 4.86
C ILE A 60 2.40 -5.89 3.54
N SER A 61 3.60 -5.53 3.08
CA SER A 61 4.19 -6.06 1.85
C SER A 61 4.35 -7.59 1.92
N MET A 62 4.89 -8.11 3.01
CA MET A 62 5.06 -9.55 3.22
C MET A 62 3.70 -10.27 3.32
N ALA A 63 2.70 -9.67 3.96
CA ALA A 63 1.36 -10.23 4.04
C ALA A 63 0.69 -10.32 2.65
N ILE A 64 0.84 -9.28 1.82
CA ILE A 64 0.33 -9.28 0.45
C ILE A 64 1.03 -10.38 -0.37
N ALA A 65 2.35 -10.49 -0.25
CA ALA A 65 3.14 -11.48 -0.99
C ALA A 65 2.83 -12.93 -0.58
N ALA A 66 2.47 -13.16 0.69
CA ALA A 66 2.11 -14.48 1.21
C ALA A 66 0.63 -14.84 1.00
N SER A 67 -0.24 -13.86 0.73
CA SER A 67 -1.67 -14.06 0.57
C SER A 67 -1.99 -14.78 -0.75
N PRO A 68 -2.93 -15.75 -0.76
CA PRO A 68 -3.39 -16.40 -1.98
C PRO A 68 -4.36 -15.51 -2.80
N ALA A 69 -4.69 -14.33 -2.30
CA ALA A 69 -5.60 -13.39 -2.95
C ALA A 69 -5.08 -12.88 -4.28
N PHE A 70 -6.00 -12.46 -5.17
CA PHE A 70 -5.60 -11.64 -6.31
C PHE A 70 -5.19 -10.25 -5.84
N SER A 71 -3.94 -9.85 -6.07
CA SER A 71 -3.38 -8.60 -5.57
C SER A 71 -3.07 -7.60 -6.69
N ILE A 72 -3.57 -6.37 -6.54
CA ILE A 72 -3.31 -5.25 -7.43
C ILE A 72 -2.54 -4.19 -6.65
N ALA A 73 -1.33 -3.83 -7.08
CA ALA A 73 -0.57 -2.71 -6.53
C ALA A 73 -0.53 -1.56 -7.53
N GLY A 74 -0.72 -0.32 -7.06
CA GLY A 74 -0.60 0.85 -7.92
C GLY A 74 -0.30 2.13 -7.15
N GLY A 75 0.29 3.11 -7.83
CA GLY A 75 0.81 4.34 -7.24
C GLY A 75 2.33 4.31 -7.05
N GLY A 76 2.99 5.45 -7.25
CA GLY A 76 4.47 5.52 -7.26
C GLY A 76 5.11 4.99 -5.99
N ASP A 77 4.60 5.42 -4.83
CA ASP A 77 5.14 5.02 -3.53
C ASP A 77 4.89 3.53 -3.24
N THR A 78 3.75 2.99 -3.66
CA THR A 78 3.45 1.55 -3.58
C THR A 78 4.47 0.74 -4.39
N LEU A 79 4.78 1.18 -5.61
CA LEU A 79 5.76 0.50 -6.46
C LEU A 79 7.17 0.58 -5.88
N ALA A 80 7.53 1.70 -5.26
CA ALA A 80 8.80 1.83 -4.54
C ALA A 80 8.87 0.89 -3.33
N ALA A 81 7.77 0.69 -2.60
CA ALA A 81 7.70 -0.30 -1.52
C ALA A 81 7.79 -1.74 -2.04
N VAL A 82 7.07 -2.07 -3.14
CA VAL A 82 7.15 -3.38 -3.82
C VAL A 82 8.59 -3.71 -4.23
N ASP A 83 9.31 -2.74 -4.79
CA ASP A 83 10.71 -2.89 -5.19
C ASP A 83 11.63 -3.02 -3.97
N LYS A 84 11.52 -2.11 -2.99
CA LYS A 84 12.34 -2.13 -1.76
C LYS A 84 12.26 -3.47 -1.03
N TYR A 85 11.06 -4.05 -0.94
CA TYR A 85 10.82 -5.30 -0.22
C TYR A 85 10.87 -6.54 -1.12
N GLY A 86 11.17 -6.38 -2.41
CA GLY A 86 11.44 -7.49 -3.32
C GLY A 86 10.24 -8.39 -3.61
N ILE A 87 9.02 -7.82 -3.62
CA ILE A 87 7.78 -8.62 -3.76
C ILE A 87 7.13 -8.56 -5.14
N ALA A 88 7.81 -7.99 -6.14
CA ALA A 88 7.25 -7.75 -7.47
C ALA A 88 6.66 -9.02 -8.10
N ASP A 89 7.36 -10.16 -7.99
CA ASP A 89 6.92 -11.43 -8.58
C ASP A 89 5.76 -12.10 -7.81
N GLN A 90 5.39 -11.60 -6.63
CA GLN A 90 4.28 -12.12 -5.81
C GLN A 90 3.02 -11.27 -5.91
N VAL A 91 3.09 -10.07 -6.50
CA VAL A 91 1.92 -9.24 -6.76
C VAL A 91 1.28 -9.68 -8.09
N SER A 92 -0.04 -9.91 -8.10
CA SER A 92 -0.72 -10.44 -9.29
C SER A 92 -0.76 -9.42 -10.45
N TYR A 93 -0.90 -8.14 -10.14
CA TYR A 93 -0.89 -7.06 -11.12
C TYR A 93 -0.26 -5.78 -10.56
N ILE A 94 0.72 -5.23 -11.27
CA ILE A 94 1.36 -3.96 -10.94
C ILE A 94 0.91 -2.90 -11.95
N SER A 95 0.16 -1.90 -11.48
CA SER A 95 -0.27 -0.78 -12.28
C SER A 95 0.79 0.32 -12.32
N THR A 96 1.30 0.60 -13.52
CA THR A 96 2.17 1.76 -13.80
C THR A 96 1.36 2.99 -14.23
N GLY A 97 0.03 2.97 -14.08
CA GLY A 97 -0.87 4.05 -14.51
C GLY A 97 -0.82 5.32 -13.65
N GLY A 98 -0.13 5.29 -12.50
CA GLY A 98 0.02 6.44 -11.61
C GLY A 98 -1.32 7.10 -11.28
N GLY A 99 -1.50 8.37 -11.67
CA GLY A 99 -2.77 9.10 -11.47
C GLY A 99 -3.96 8.47 -12.19
N ALA A 100 -3.78 7.88 -13.37
CA ALA A 100 -4.88 7.23 -14.10
C ALA A 100 -5.42 6.00 -13.37
N PHE A 101 -4.56 5.28 -12.62
CA PHE A 101 -4.99 4.17 -11.77
C PHE A 101 -5.88 4.66 -10.62
N LEU A 102 -5.50 5.78 -9.99
CA LEU A 102 -6.29 6.41 -8.93
C LEU A 102 -7.63 6.93 -9.46
N GLU A 103 -7.63 7.67 -10.56
CA GLU A 103 -8.86 8.19 -11.18
C GLU A 103 -9.83 7.06 -11.56
N PHE A 104 -9.29 5.93 -12.04
CA PHE A 104 -10.10 4.75 -12.32
C PHE A 104 -10.74 4.16 -11.05
N LEU A 105 -9.97 4.03 -9.96
CA LEU A 105 -10.50 3.55 -8.67
C LEU A 105 -11.48 4.53 -8.01
N GLU A 106 -11.34 5.83 -8.28
CA GLU A 106 -12.30 6.87 -7.88
C GLU A 106 -13.62 6.79 -8.68
N GLY A 107 -13.70 5.93 -9.70
CA GLY A 107 -14.88 5.78 -10.56
C GLY A 107 -15.02 6.89 -11.60
N LYS A 108 -13.96 7.65 -11.87
CA LYS A 108 -13.97 8.69 -12.90
C LYS A 108 -13.88 8.07 -14.29
N ALA A 109 -14.58 8.69 -15.24
CA ALA A 109 -14.42 8.37 -16.65
C ALA A 109 -13.03 8.84 -17.11
N LEU A 110 -12.22 7.90 -17.58
CA LEU A 110 -10.94 8.22 -18.22
C LEU A 110 -11.20 8.58 -19.69
N PRO A 111 -10.92 9.82 -20.14
CA PRO A 111 -11.34 10.28 -21.47
C PRO A 111 -10.88 9.39 -22.63
N ALA A 112 -9.66 8.83 -22.53
CA ALA A 112 -9.13 7.92 -23.53
C ALA A 112 -9.87 6.56 -23.57
N VAL A 113 -10.30 6.05 -22.41
CA VAL A 113 -11.07 4.79 -22.32
C VAL A 113 -12.47 5.02 -22.86
N THR A 114 -13.14 6.10 -22.45
CA THR A 114 -14.48 6.45 -22.93
C THR A 114 -14.52 6.60 -24.45
N MET A 115 -13.51 7.25 -25.06
CA MET A 115 -13.44 7.36 -26.51
C MET A 115 -13.30 5.99 -27.21
N LEU A 116 -12.64 5.01 -26.60
CA LEU A 116 -12.55 3.66 -27.17
C LEU A 116 -13.88 2.90 -27.04
N GLU A 117 -14.56 3.03 -25.90
CA GLU A 117 -15.88 2.44 -25.66
C GLU A 117 -16.93 2.98 -26.65
N GLU A 118 -16.97 4.29 -26.85
CA GLU A 118 -17.87 4.95 -27.82
C GLU A 118 -17.65 4.49 -29.26
N ARG A 119 -16.41 4.12 -29.61
CA ARG A 119 -16.07 3.65 -30.97
C ARG A 119 -16.34 2.17 -31.19
N ALA A 120 -16.42 1.40 -30.11
CA ALA A 120 -16.69 -0.04 -30.15
C ALA A 120 -18.19 -0.35 -30.14
N ALA A 121 -19.02 0.57 -29.62
CA ALA A 121 -20.49 0.50 -29.66
C ALA A 121 -21.05 0.72 -31.07
#